data_AF-A0AAD6TCT5-F1
#
_entry.id   AF-A0AAD6TCT5-F1
#
_cell.length_a   1.000
_cell.length_b   1.000
_cell.length_c   1.000
_cell.angle_alpha   90.00
_cell.angle_beta   90.00
_cell.angle_gamma   90.00
#
_symmetry.space_group_name_H-M   'P 1'
#
loop_
_entity.id
_entity.type
_entity.pdbx_description
1 polymer ?
#
loop_
_entity_poly.entity_id
_entity_poly.type
_entity_poly.pdbx_seq_one_letter_code
_entity_poly.pdbx_strand_id
1 'polypeptide(L)'
;MSASLVDALVVHNPENVYPNFLRILRRKHAIFNCIEHLLEPSSQQSFFVNTAQCQVSVSATDVSFVLLQKEPQLLDRPPPDVLAALDALKIATPPSLPTGLAPRTAIPLAAVLLGYPVAYVPDGDAAFLAQVALDVYACTVRASDWEYVHELLKFSCPAALGEAHPEQLAPARIVARLTTRLEPRLKELGLTLTVQHSTETVDRVAL
;
A
#
# COMPACT_ATOMS: atom_id res chain seq x y z
N MET A 1 11.43 -15.68 6.01
CA MET A 1 11.85 -14.27 5.85
C MET A 1 10.58 -13.44 5.75
N SER A 2 10.28 -12.65 6.77
CA SER A 2 9.14 -11.73 6.81
C SER A 2 9.41 -10.56 5.87
N ALA A 3 8.56 -10.38 4.85
CA ALA A 3 8.64 -9.22 3.96
C ALA A 3 8.03 -8.01 4.68
N SER A 4 8.89 -7.14 5.19
CA SER A 4 8.49 -5.79 5.63
C SER A 4 8.81 -4.85 4.48
N LEU A 5 7.77 -4.31 3.83
CA LEU A 5 7.95 -3.28 2.80
C LEU A 5 8.21 -1.94 3.51
N VAL A 6 9.45 -1.75 3.94
CA VAL A 6 9.99 -0.43 4.29
C VAL A 6 11.41 -0.39 3.74
N ASP A 7 11.56 0.07 2.49
CA ASP A 7 12.86 0.54 2.02
C ASP A 7 13.21 1.80 2.81
N ALA A 8 13.78 1.59 4.00
CA ALA A 8 14.24 2.67 4.85
C ALA A 8 15.59 3.16 4.33
N LEU A 9 15.58 4.27 3.59
CA LEU A 9 16.80 5.00 3.29
C LEU A 9 17.23 5.77 4.54
N VAL A 10 18.27 5.29 5.21
CA VAL A 10 18.92 6.02 6.31
C VAL A 10 19.90 7.00 5.69
N VAL A 11 19.57 8.30 5.77
CA VAL A 11 20.37 9.37 5.20
C VAL A 11 20.78 10.33 6.31
N HIS A 12 22.05 10.74 6.33
CA HIS A 12 22.50 11.80 7.23
C HIS A 12 21.86 13.13 6.84
N ASN A 13 21.28 13.83 7.81
CA ASN A 13 20.63 15.13 7.62
C ASN A 13 19.46 15.10 6.60
N PRO A 14 18.40 14.32 6.89
CA PRO A 14 17.28 14.12 5.97
C PRO A 14 16.55 15.42 5.62
N GLU A 15 16.52 16.38 6.55
CA GLU A 15 15.93 17.73 6.37
C GLU A 15 16.56 18.51 5.21
N ASN A 16 17.82 18.24 4.88
CA ASN A 16 18.51 18.92 3.79
C ASN A 16 18.61 18.06 2.53
N VAL A 17 18.78 16.74 2.68
CA VAL A 17 18.97 15.84 1.53
C VAL A 17 17.68 15.65 0.75
N TYR A 18 16.56 15.34 1.42
CA TYR A 18 15.32 15.00 0.73
C TYR A 18 14.66 16.19 0.02
N PRO A 19 14.61 17.41 0.58
CA PRO A 19 14.12 18.57 -0.16
C PRO A 19 14.95 18.90 -1.39
N ASN A 20 16.29 18.74 -1.31
CA ASN A 20 17.16 18.93 -2.47
C ASN A 20 16.93 17.87 -3.53
N PHE A 21 16.76 16.61 -3.14
CA PHE A 21 16.42 15.52 -4.03
C PHE A 21 15.09 15.78 -4.75
N LEU A 22 14.03 16.14 -4.02
CA LEU A 22 12.74 16.51 -4.62
C LEU A 22 12.84 17.70 -5.56
N ARG A 23 13.62 18.72 -5.20
CA ARG A 23 13.86 19.87 -6.09
C ARG A 23 14.48 19.46 -7.42
N ILE A 24 15.39 18.48 -7.42
CA ILE A 24 15.99 17.93 -8.65
C ILE A 24 14.93 17.13 -9.44
N LEU A 25 14.17 16.26 -8.77
CA LEU A 25 13.12 15.46 -9.42
C LEU A 25 12.03 16.31 -10.07
N ARG A 26 11.56 17.36 -9.38
CA ARG A 26 10.55 18.32 -9.87
C ARG A 26 10.99 19.06 -11.13
N ARG A 27 12.31 19.31 -11.27
CA ARG A 27 12.87 19.91 -12.51
C ARG A 27 12.86 18.93 -13.69
N LYS A 28 12.90 17.62 -13.42
CA LYS A 28 12.89 16.59 -14.45
C LYS A 28 11.48 16.20 -14.89
N HIS A 29 10.57 16.00 -13.94
CA HIS A 29 9.19 15.60 -14.22
C HIS A 29 8.18 16.29 -13.32
N ALA A 30 7.09 16.79 -13.92
CA ALA A 30 6.02 17.49 -13.23
C ALA A 30 5.24 16.62 -12.22
N ILE A 31 5.27 15.29 -12.38
CA ILE A 31 4.62 14.34 -11.46
C ILE A 31 5.14 14.45 -10.03
N PHE A 32 6.35 14.99 -9.83
CA PHE A 32 6.94 15.20 -8.51
C PHE A 32 6.52 16.52 -7.84
N ASN A 33 5.76 17.39 -8.52
CA ASN A 33 5.33 18.68 -7.97
C ASN A 33 4.39 18.52 -6.78
N CYS A 34 3.65 17.42 -6.74
CA CYS A 34 2.76 17.08 -5.63
C CYS A 34 3.40 16.14 -4.60
N ILE A 35 4.69 15.80 -4.72
CA ILE A 35 5.38 14.99 -3.71
C ILE A 35 6.03 15.92 -2.70
N GLU A 36 5.67 15.81 -1.44
CA GLU A 36 6.28 16.53 -0.32
C GLU A 36 7.07 15.58 0.58
N HIS A 37 8.11 16.11 1.22
CA HIS A 37 8.87 15.39 2.24
C HIS A 37 8.29 15.75 3.61
N LEU A 38 7.89 14.74 4.37
CA LEU A 38 7.46 14.87 5.76
C LEU A 38 8.50 14.21 6.65
N LEU A 39 9.01 14.95 7.63
CA LEU A 39 9.82 14.42 8.72
C LEU A 39 8.92 14.25 9.94
N GLU A 40 8.86 13.04 10.49
CA GLU A 40 8.17 12.78 11.75
C GLU A 40 9.19 12.90 12.90
N PRO A 41 9.11 13.95 13.76
CA PRO A 41 10.19 14.27 14.69
C PRO A 41 10.41 13.22 15.78
N SER A 42 9.37 12.48 16.20
CA SER A 42 9.48 11.56 17.34
C SER A 42 10.24 10.27 16.98
N SER A 43 10.08 9.79 15.76
CA SER A 43 10.74 8.60 15.21
C SER A 43 11.96 8.93 14.34
N GLN A 44 12.14 10.20 13.97
CA GLN A 44 13.15 10.66 13.00
C GLN A 44 13.00 9.98 11.63
N GLN A 45 11.79 9.50 11.30
CA GLN A 45 11.50 8.88 10.02
C GLN A 45 11.08 9.92 8.98
N SER A 46 11.46 9.67 7.73
CA SER A 46 11.14 10.53 6.59
C SER A 46 10.21 9.81 5.62
N PHE A 47 9.21 10.55 5.15
CA PHE A 47 8.20 10.04 4.23
C PHE A 47 8.10 10.96 3.01
N PHE A 48 7.84 10.37 1.85
CA PHE A 48 7.43 11.11 0.66
C PHE A 48 5.94 10.94 0.48
N VAL A 49 5.20 12.05 0.57
CA VAL A 49 3.74 12.05 0.50
C VAL A 49 3.29 12.72 -0.78
N ASN A 50 2.44 12.03 -1.53
CA ASN A 50 1.78 12.63 -2.67
C ASN A 50 0.56 13.43 -2.21
N THR A 51 0.73 14.75 -2.03
CA THR A 51 -0.31 15.64 -1.51
C THR A 51 -1.51 15.74 -2.46
N ALA A 52 -1.30 15.60 -3.76
CA ALA A 52 -2.41 15.51 -4.72
C ALA A 52 -3.22 14.23 -4.50
N GLN A 53 -2.58 13.10 -4.18
CA GLN A 53 -3.30 11.86 -3.86
C GLN A 53 -3.95 11.89 -2.48
N CYS A 54 -3.43 12.67 -1.53
CA CYS A 54 -4.12 12.91 -0.27
C CYS A 54 -5.40 13.74 -0.46
N GLN A 55 -5.40 14.68 -1.41
CA GLN A 55 -6.54 15.54 -1.72
C GLN A 55 -7.56 14.88 -2.66
N VAL A 56 -7.10 14.09 -3.64
CA VAL A 56 -7.95 13.29 -4.51
C VAL A 56 -8.46 12.12 -3.68
N SER A 57 -9.73 12.18 -3.27
CA SER A 57 -10.45 11.19 -2.46
C SER A 57 -9.82 9.82 -2.53
N VAL A 58 -8.96 9.50 -1.56
CA VAL A 58 -8.52 8.13 -1.33
C VAL A 58 -9.79 7.36 -1.04
N SER A 59 -10.26 6.64 -2.05
CA SER A 59 -11.53 5.93 -1.98
C SER A 59 -11.27 4.54 -1.45
N ALA A 60 -11.89 4.22 -0.33
CA ALA A 60 -11.92 2.85 0.18
C ALA A 60 -12.74 1.91 -0.74
N THR A 61 -13.42 2.42 -1.78
CA THR A 61 -14.26 1.62 -2.70
C THR A 61 -13.46 0.60 -3.48
N ASP A 62 -12.20 0.89 -3.78
CA ASP A 62 -11.35 0.04 -4.62
C ASP A 62 -10.47 -0.88 -3.76
N VAL A 63 -10.85 -1.11 -2.50
CA VAL A 63 -10.10 -1.94 -1.55
C VAL A 63 -11.04 -2.98 -0.94
N SER A 64 -10.66 -4.24 -1.04
CA SER A 64 -11.38 -5.35 -0.42
C SER A 64 -10.89 -5.50 1.02
N PHE A 65 -11.78 -5.41 2.00
CA PHE A 65 -11.42 -5.48 3.41
C PHE A 65 -11.60 -6.90 3.95
N VAL A 66 -10.53 -7.50 4.45
CA VAL A 66 -10.52 -8.87 4.96
C VAL A 66 -10.42 -8.85 6.48
N LEU A 67 -11.52 -9.21 7.15
CA LEU A 67 -11.53 -9.41 8.60
C LEU A 67 -10.76 -10.66 8.96
N LEU A 68 -9.78 -10.50 9.85
CA LEU A 68 -8.91 -11.56 10.30
C LEU A 68 -9.44 -12.21 11.57
N GLN A 69 -10.14 -13.32 11.36
CA GLN A 69 -10.59 -14.23 12.41
C GLN A 69 -10.03 -15.62 12.13
N LYS A 70 -10.46 -16.62 12.91
CA LYS A 70 -10.10 -18.03 12.67
C LYS A 70 -10.36 -18.45 11.22
N GLU A 71 -11.46 -17.97 10.65
CA GLU A 71 -11.76 -18.07 9.23
C GLU A 71 -11.84 -16.64 8.67
N PRO A 72 -10.93 -16.26 7.74
CA PRO A 72 -10.94 -14.92 7.17
C PRO A 72 -12.26 -14.65 6.44
N GLN A 73 -12.79 -13.44 6.59
CA GLN A 73 -14.04 -13.04 5.96
C GLN A 73 -13.87 -11.76 5.17
N LEU A 74 -14.46 -11.70 3.98
CA LEU A 74 -14.57 -10.46 3.23
C LEU A 74 -15.69 -9.60 3.86
N LEU A 75 -15.37 -8.34 4.16
CA LEU A 75 -16.34 -7.37 4.62
C LEU A 75 -17.05 -6.72 3.43
N ASP A 76 -18.38 -6.61 3.50
CA ASP A 76 -19.19 -5.95 2.47
C ASP A 76 -18.92 -4.45 2.36
N ARG A 77 -18.37 -3.84 3.41
CA ARG A 77 -18.13 -2.40 3.51
C ARG A 77 -16.81 -2.10 4.24
N PRO A 78 -16.17 -0.96 3.92
CA PRO A 78 -15.03 -0.48 4.69
C PRO A 78 -15.39 -0.29 6.18
N PRO A 79 -14.46 -0.59 7.12
CA PRO A 79 -14.71 -0.33 8.53
C PRO A 79 -15.01 1.16 8.78
N PRO A 80 -16.04 1.50 9.59
CA PRO A 80 -16.41 2.90 9.85
C PRO A 80 -15.26 3.75 10.39
N ASP A 81 -14.42 3.17 11.25
CA ASP A 81 -13.27 3.86 11.84
C ASP A 81 -12.20 4.21 10.79
N VAL A 82 -12.06 3.37 9.75
CA VAL A 82 -11.15 3.64 8.62
C VAL A 82 -11.70 4.79 7.77
N LEU A 83 -13.01 4.81 7.52
CA LEU A 83 -13.67 5.92 6.81
C LEU A 83 -13.53 7.23 7.57
N ALA A 84 -13.78 7.22 8.89
CA ALA A 84 -13.62 8.39 9.74
C ALA A 84 -12.17 8.91 9.73
N ALA A 85 -11.18 8.01 9.77
CA ALA A 85 -9.78 8.38 9.67
C ALA A 85 -9.42 8.97 8.30
N LEU A 86 -9.95 8.41 7.20
CA LEU A 86 -9.78 8.97 5.86
C LEU A 86 -10.41 10.36 5.73
N ASP A 87 -11.58 10.58 6.32
CA ASP A 87 -12.25 11.88 6.28
C ASP A 87 -11.50 12.93 7.12
N ALA A 88 -10.94 12.54 8.27
CA ALA A 88 -10.06 13.40 9.05
C ALA A 88 -8.81 13.83 8.26
N LEU A 89 -8.21 12.90 7.49
CA LEU A 89 -7.06 13.18 6.62
C LEU A 89 -7.38 14.19 5.51
N LYS A 90 -8.59 14.16 4.95
CA LYS A 90 -9.01 15.10 3.90
C LYS A 90 -9.17 16.53 4.41
N ILE A 91 -9.49 16.70 5.70
CA ILE A 91 -9.77 18.00 6.32
C ILE A 91 -8.49 18.62 6.90
N ALA A 92 -7.50 17.81 7.29
CA ALA A 92 -6.25 18.28 7.88
C ALA A 92 -5.43 19.14 6.89
N THR A 93 -5.12 20.37 7.30
CA THR A 93 -4.25 21.29 6.55
C THR A 93 -3.19 21.87 7.50
N PRO A 94 -1.90 21.48 7.38
CA PRO A 94 -1.34 20.48 6.46
C PRO A 94 -1.84 19.06 6.78
N PRO A 95 -1.81 18.13 5.80
CA PRO A 95 -2.19 16.75 6.03
C PRO A 95 -1.31 16.13 7.12
N SER A 96 -1.94 15.64 8.18
CA SER A 96 -1.26 14.97 9.29
C SER A 96 -1.89 13.60 9.52
N LEU A 97 -1.06 12.59 9.75
CA LEU A 97 -1.57 11.27 10.09
C LEU A 97 -2.22 11.29 11.48
N PRO A 98 -3.44 10.75 11.65
CA PRO A 98 -4.04 10.61 12.96
C PRO A 98 -3.14 9.76 13.86
N THR A 99 -2.78 10.31 15.01
CA THR A 99 -1.93 9.64 16.01
C THR A 99 -2.77 8.77 16.95
N GLY A 100 -2.20 7.67 17.44
CA GLY A 100 -2.86 6.82 18.44
C GLY A 100 -4.01 5.97 17.91
N LEU A 101 -4.07 5.75 16.59
CA LEU A 101 -5.02 4.81 16.00
C LEU A 101 -4.76 3.38 16.50
N ALA A 102 -5.82 2.65 16.84
CA ALA A 102 -5.73 1.24 17.12
C ALA A 102 -5.27 0.45 15.87
N PRO A 103 -4.55 -0.67 16.01
CA PRO A 103 -4.11 -1.48 14.87
C PRO A 103 -5.23 -1.88 13.91
N ARG A 104 -6.43 -2.16 14.45
CA ARG A 104 -7.66 -2.46 13.70
C ARG A 104 -8.05 -1.37 12.69
N THR A 105 -7.65 -0.13 12.94
CA THR A 105 -7.88 1.02 12.05
C THR A 105 -6.62 1.38 11.28
N ALA A 106 -5.46 1.39 11.95
CA ALA A 106 -4.19 1.83 11.37
C ALA A 106 -3.72 0.93 10.22
N ILE A 107 -3.81 -0.39 10.37
CA ILE A 107 -3.38 -1.36 9.34
C ILE A 107 -4.22 -1.24 8.06
N PRO A 108 -5.56 -1.34 8.09
CA PRO A 108 -6.35 -1.19 6.88
C PRO A 108 -6.28 0.23 6.30
N LEU A 109 -6.14 1.26 7.13
CA LEU A 109 -5.90 2.63 6.65
C LEU A 109 -4.59 2.73 5.88
N ALA A 110 -3.50 2.15 6.38
CA ALA A 110 -2.22 2.12 5.69
C ALA A 110 -2.33 1.41 4.34
N ALA A 111 -2.99 0.25 4.28
CA ALA A 111 -3.24 -0.47 3.04
C ALA A 111 -3.99 0.39 2.00
N VAL A 112 -5.03 1.11 2.44
CA VAL A 112 -5.80 2.02 1.60
C VAL A 112 -4.93 3.17 1.07
N LEU A 113 -4.14 3.81 1.94
CA LEU A 113 -3.24 4.93 1.57
C LEU A 113 -2.12 4.49 0.62
N LEU A 114 -1.58 3.28 0.82
CA LEU A 114 -0.57 2.67 -0.04
C LEU A 114 -1.15 2.12 -1.35
N GLY A 115 -2.48 2.09 -1.47
CA GLY A 115 -3.15 1.64 -2.68
C GLY A 115 -3.17 0.13 -2.88
N TYR A 116 -3.07 -0.63 -1.79
CA TYR A 116 -3.24 -2.08 -1.82
C TYR A 116 -4.68 -2.42 -2.24
N PRO A 117 -4.89 -3.43 -3.10
CA PRO A 117 -6.24 -3.83 -3.50
C PRO A 117 -6.98 -4.61 -2.40
N VAL A 118 -6.24 -5.06 -1.36
CA VAL A 118 -6.74 -5.81 -0.21
C VAL A 118 -6.19 -5.18 1.07
N ALA A 119 -7.05 -5.00 2.06
CA ALA A 119 -6.70 -4.45 3.37
C ALA A 119 -7.15 -5.40 4.48
N TYR A 120 -6.21 -5.85 5.31
CA TYR A 120 -6.53 -6.69 6.45
C TYR A 120 -7.06 -5.87 7.63
N VAL A 121 -8.09 -6.38 8.28
CA VAL A 121 -8.70 -5.81 9.48
C VAL A 121 -8.47 -6.79 10.64
N PRO A 122 -7.50 -6.51 11.53
CA PRO A 122 -7.25 -7.35 12.70
C PRO A 122 -8.48 -7.45 13.62
N ASP A 123 -8.73 -8.65 14.16
CA ASP A 123 -9.72 -8.87 15.22
C ASP A 123 -9.06 -9.55 16.45
N GLY A 124 -8.87 -8.77 17.51
CA GLY A 124 -8.20 -9.22 18.74
C GLY A 124 -6.80 -9.80 18.50
N ASP A 125 -6.50 -10.93 19.16
CA ASP A 125 -5.23 -11.65 19.04
C ASP A 125 -5.14 -12.55 17.79
N ALA A 126 -6.22 -12.66 17.00
CA ALA A 126 -6.31 -13.53 15.83
C ALA A 126 -5.63 -12.95 14.58
N ALA A 127 -4.63 -12.09 14.74
CA ALA A 127 -3.93 -11.41 13.65
C ALA A 127 -2.92 -12.32 12.91
N PHE A 128 -3.08 -13.64 12.94
CA PHE A 128 -2.14 -14.57 12.32
C PHE A 128 -2.85 -15.54 11.40
N LEU A 129 -2.52 -15.46 10.12
CA LEU A 129 -2.80 -16.51 9.14
C LEU A 129 -1.68 -17.53 9.24
N ALA A 130 -1.92 -18.62 9.96
CA ALA A 130 -0.98 -19.74 10.07
C ALA A 130 -1.53 -20.93 9.27
N GLN A 131 -0.70 -21.52 8.40
CA GLN A 131 -1.07 -22.69 7.59
C GLN A 131 -2.26 -22.44 6.64
N VAL A 132 -2.49 -21.18 6.26
CA VAL A 132 -3.50 -20.81 5.25
C VAL A 132 -2.80 -20.63 3.91
N ALA A 133 -3.39 -21.18 2.84
CA ALA A 133 -2.93 -20.91 1.48
C ALA A 133 -3.24 -19.46 1.10
N LEU A 134 -2.25 -18.75 0.59
CA LEU A 134 -2.32 -17.34 0.25
C LEU A 134 -2.01 -17.15 -1.23
N ASP A 135 -2.84 -16.37 -1.92
CA ASP A 135 -2.46 -15.78 -3.18
C ASP A 135 -1.54 -14.59 -2.91
N VAL A 136 -0.28 -14.71 -3.32
CA VAL A 136 0.76 -13.70 -3.18
C VAL A 136 0.93 -12.97 -4.50
N TYR A 137 0.98 -11.64 -4.44
CA TYR A 137 1.15 -10.77 -5.60
C TYR A 137 2.39 -9.93 -5.42
N ALA A 138 3.25 -9.93 -6.43
CA ALA A 138 4.44 -9.08 -6.49
C ALA A 138 4.38 -8.20 -7.74
N CYS A 139 4.29 -6.89 -7.54
CA CYS A 139 4.40 -5.89 -8.58
C CYS A 139 5.86 -5.46 -8.70
N THR A 140 6.47 -5.73 -9.84
CA THR A 140 7.84 -5.32 -10.13
C THR A 140 7.86 -4.29 -11.25
N VAL A 141 8.82 -3.37 -11.20
CA VAL A 141 9.03 -2.34 -12.20
C VAL A 141 10.44 -2.40 -12.75
N ARG A 142 10.57 -2.11 -14.04
CA ARG A 142 11.84 -2.09 -14.76
C ARG A 142 11.89 -0.94 -15.76
N ALA A 143 12.98 -0.19 -15.77
CA ALA A 143 13.27 0.75 -16.86
C ALA A 143 13.95 0.03 -18.03
N SER A 144 13.70 0.48 -19.26
CA SER A 144 14.18 -0.16 -20.50
C SER A 144 15.70 -0.33 -20.55
N ASP A 145 16.41 0.62 -19.93
CA ASP A 145 17.87 0.75 -19.87
C ASP A 145 18.48 0.14 -18.61
N TRP A 146 17.67 -0.37 -17.68
CA TRP A 146 18.15 -0.92 -16.42
C TRP A 146 18.12 -2.45 -16.42
N GLU A 147 19.19 -3.06 -15.91
CA GLU A 147 19.19 -4.50 -15.57
C GLU A 147 18.45 -4.77 -14.26
N TYR A 148 18.33 -3.75 -13.41
CA TYR A 148 17.70 -3.87 -12.10
C TYR A 148 16.17 -3.89 -12.19
N VAL A 149 15.57 -4.86 -11.51
CA VAL A 149 14.13 -4.98 -11.30
C VAL A 149 13.83 -4.58 -9.86
N HIS A 150 12.96 -3.58 -9.68
CA HIS A 150 12.56 -3.11 -8.37
C HIS A 150 11.19 -3.67 -8.00
N GLU A 151 11.04 -4.20 -6.79
CA GLU A 151 9.74 -4.61 -6.26
C GLU A 151 9.01 -3.37 -5.72
N LEU A 152 7.94 -2.96 -6.42
CA LEU A 152 7.16 -1.79 -6.06
C LEU A 152 6.20 -2.08 -4.90
N LEU A 153 5.60 -3.27 -4.91
CA LEU A 153 4.54 -3.66 -4.00
C LEU A 153 4.52 -5.18 -3.91
N LYS A 154 4.41 -5.71 -2.68
CA LYS A 154 4.13 -7.12 -2.43
C LYS A 154 3.07 -7.27 -1.34
N PHE A 155 2.10 -8.13 -1.59
CA PHE A 155 1.01 -8.41 -0.65
C PHE A 155 0.42 -9.80 -0.88
N SER A 156 -0.45 -10.21 0.03
CA SER A 156 -1.15 -11.50 -0.04
C SER A 156 -2.64 -11.35 0.25
N CYS A 157 -3.42 -12.37 -0.14
CA CYS A 157 -4.83 -12.55 0.22
C CYS A 157 -5.07 -14.05 0.46
N PRO A 158 -5.93 -14.47 1.42
CA PRO A 158 -6.29 -15.89 1.57
C PRO A 158 -6.91 -16.43 0.28
N ALA A 159 -6.33 -17.51 -0.28
CA ALA A 159 -6.75 -18.06 -1.56
C ALA A 159 -8.23 -18.50 -1.55
N ALA A 160 -8.70 -19.03 -0.41
CA ALA A 160 -10.09 -19.40 -0.22
C ALA A 160 -11.08 -18.23 -0.42
N LEU A 161 -10.66 -16.99 -0.14
CA LEU A 161 -11.49 -15.82 -0.42
C LEU A 161 -11.51 -15.46 -1.91
N GLY A 162 -10.42 -15.71 -2.63
CA GLY A 162 -10.39 -15.60 -4.09
C GLY A 162 -11.33 -16.57 -4.78
N GLU A 163 -11.46 -17.78 -4.24
CA GLU A 163 -12.40 -18.81 -4.70
C GLU A 163 -13.85 -18.47 -4.35
N ALA A 164 -14.11 -17.98 -3.13
CA ALA A 164 -15.45 -17.64 -2.66
C ALA A 164 -16.01 -16.34 -3.28
N HIS A 165 -15.13 -15.39 -3.65
CA HIS A 165 -15.50 -14.08 -4.20
C HIS A 165 -14.74 -13.77 -5.50
N PRO A 166 -14.95 -14.59 -6.56
CA PRO A 166 -14.16 -14.52 -7.79
C PRO A 166 -14.33 -13.21 -8.57
N GLU A 167 -15.42 -12.49 -8.35
CA GLU A 167 -15.68 -11.18 -8.95
C GLU A 167 -14.80 -10.06 -8.36
N GLN A 168 -14.30 -10.25 -7.13
CA GLN A 168 -13.50 -9.24 -6.42
C GLN A 168 -12.03 -9.64 -6.25
N LEU A 169 -11.79 -10.90 -5.87
CA LEU A 169 -10.53 -11.38 -5.32
C LEU A 169 -9.85 -12.47 -6.14
N ALA A 170 -10.47 -12.95 -7.24
CA ALA A 170 -9.79 -13.90 -8.12
C ALA A 170 -8.45 -13.33 -8.62
N PRO A 171 -7.38 -14.14 -8.76
CA PRO A 171 -6.07 -13.64 -9.18
C PRO A 171 -6.09 -12.80 -10.45
N ALA A 172 -6.85 -13.23 -11.47
CA ALA A 172 -7.00 -12.47 -12.71
C ALA A 172 -7.63 -11.07 -12.48
N ARG A 173 -8.57 -10.93 -11.53
CA ARG A 173 -9.18 -9.65 -11.18
C ARG A 173 -8.21 -8.73 -10.46
N ILE A 174 -7.44 -9.26 -9.51
CA ILE A 174 -6.43 -8.50 -8.78
C ILE A 174 -5.32 -8.02 -9.73
N VAL A 175 -4.80 -8.90 -10.59
CA VAL A 175 -3.81 -8.54 -11.61
C VAL A 175 -4.34 -7.46 -12.55
N ALA A 176 -5.58 -7.58 -13.04
CA ALA A 176 -6.19 -6.57 -13.90
C ALA A 176 -6.35 -5.22 -13.20
N ARG A 177 -6.80 -5.20 -11.93
CA ARG A 177 -6.93 -3.97 -11.12
C ARG A 177 -5.58 -3.29 -10.94
N LEU A 178 -4.54 -4.04 -10.56
CA LEU A 178 -3.19 -3.51 -10.37
C LEU A 178 -2.63 -2.94 -11.67
N THR A 179 -2.75 -3.69 -12.77
CA THR A 179 -2.29 -3.26 -14.09
C THR A 179 -2.99 -1.98 -14.53
N THR A 180 -4.33 -1.95 -14.46
CA THR A 180 -5.14 -0.77 -14.83
C THR A 180 -4.76 0.48 -14.02
N ARG A 181 -4.48 0.30 -12.73
CA ARG A 181 -4.15 1.40 -11.81
C ARG A 181 -2.71 1.91 -11.96
N LEU A 182 -1.74 1.01 -12.09
CA LEU A 182 -0.32 1.34 -11.98
C LEU A 182 0.35 1.56 -13.34
N GLU A 183 -0.04 0.81 -14.37
CA GLU A 183 0.62 0.83 -15.67
C GLU A 183 0.62 2.22 -16.36
N PRO A 184 -0.48 2.99 -16.38
CA PRO A 184 -0.46 4.32 -17.01
C PRO A 184 0.57 5.26 -16.38
N ARG A 185 0.64 5.29 -15.04
CA ARG A 185 1.57 6.14 -14.29
C ARG A 185 3.03 5.71 -14.50
N LEU A 186 3.28 4.42 -14.60
CA LEU A 186 4.61 3.87 -14.83
C LEU A 186 5.08 4.10 -16.26
N LYS A 187 4.17 4.01 -17.25
CA LYS A 187 4.47 4.34 -18.65
C LYS A 187 4.89 5.80 -18.84
N GLU A 188 4.25 6.74 -18.14
CA GLU A 188 4.66 8.16 -18.15
C GLU A 188 6.09 8.37 -17.63
N LEU A 189 6.58 7.44 -16.79
CA LEU A 189 7.94 7.43 -16.25
C LEU A 189 8.92 6.60 -17.10
N GLY A 190 8.48 6.01 -18.22
CA GLY A 190 9.30 5.10 -19.01
C GLY A 190 9.57 3.74 -18.33
N LEU A 191 8.74 3.37 -17.36
CA LEU A 191 8.84 2.12 -16.59
C LEU A 191 7.82 1.10 -17.10
N THR A 192 8.23 -0.17 -17.11
CA THR A 192 7.36 -1.31 -17.42
C THR A 192 6.96 -2.00 -16.12
N LEU A 193 5.67 -2.30 -15.97
CA LEU A 193 5.11 -3.06 -14.85
C LEU A 193 5.05 -4.55 -15.19
N THR A 194 5.38 -5.39 -14.23
CA THR A 194 5.08 -6.84 -14.25
C THR A 194 4.41 -7.23 -12.94
N VAL A 195 3.26 -7.87 -13.02
CA VAL A 195 2.54 -8.39 -11.85
C VAL A 195 2.66 -9.91 -11.85
N GLN A 196 3.31 -10.47 -10.84
CA GLN A 196 3.43 -11.91 -10.64
C GLN A 196 2.44 -12.37 -9.57
N HIS A 197 1.82 -13.52 -9.81
CA HIS A 197 0.95 -14.21 -8.86
C HIS A 197 1.55 -15.59 -8.56
N SER A 198 1.58 -15.94 -7.28
CA SER A 198 1.92 -17.27 -6.77
C SER A 198 0.93 -17.65 -5.68
N THR A 199 0.80 -18.95 -5.39
CA THR A 199 0.11 -19.43 -4.21
C THR A 199 1.14 -19.99 -3.24
N GLU A 200 1.14 -19.48 -2.01
CA GLU A 200 2.11 -19.83 -0.97
C GLU A 200 1.38 -20.19 0.32
N THR A 201 1.86 -21.24 1.01
CA THR A 201 1.43 -21.56 2.37
C THR A 201 2.59 -21.27 3.31
N VAL A 202 2.39 -20.38 4.27
CA VAL A 202 3.42 -19.99 5.23
C VAL A 202 3.03 -20.35 6.65
N ASP A 203 4.03 -20.68 7.46
CA ASP A 203 3.82 -21.04 8.87
C ASP A 203 3.20 -19.88 9.66
N ARG A 204 3.61 -18.65 9.34
CA ARG A 204 3.08 -17.41 9.90
C ARG A 204 3.19 -16.28 8.89
N VAL A 205 2.11 -15.56 8.68
CA VAL A 205 2.11 -14.23 8.04
C VAL A 205 2.27 -13.18 9.12
N ALA A 206 3.27 -12.31 8.99
CA ALA A 206 3.32 -11.06 9.74
C ALA A 206 2.53 -10.00 8.96
N LEU A 207 1.64 -9.29 9.67
CA LEU A 207 0.83 -8.20 9.14
C LEU A 207 1.36 -6.85 9.59
#